data_AF-A0A4P9Z9C6-F1
#
_entry.id   AF-A0A4P9Z9C6-F1
#
_cell.length_a   1.000
_cell.length_b   1.000
_cell.length_c   1.000
_cell.angle_alpha   90.00
_cell.angle_beta   90.00
_cell.angle_gamma   90.00
#
_symmetry.space_group_name_H-M   'P 1'
#
loop_
_entity.id
_entity.type
_entity.pdbx_description
1 polymer ?
#
loop_
_entity_poly.entity_id
_entity_poly.type
_entity_poly.pdbx_seq_one_letter_code
_entity_poly.pdbx_strand_id
1 'polypeptide(L)'
;MAIELADQPGVANQRNKKFLALSLLLDLLLPLIHGFLFLWIPWILRSHRNQESLMFVPYFNFMKFTSRLTKTFSTKIFNKKFYFQPSLLIVAAIHLALNAFFCVAQTAEFNYRPKSYIVSKRLGAIAIAQVIPILLFVCKNNVVSALSGLSSDKSVFFHKWLGRFAFLAATLHMSFILKYFIGLNRYAVLQVPAQIFGFIAFSCLGMMNLGSLKLIRKFSFELFLMQHRIFNFFFLLFAFLHHTATRIPLLVGFLLLVLDRITCIVLEILHKRKGPTKGKCDFEILDENTTR
;
A
#
# COMPACT_ATOMS: atom_id res chain seq x y z
N MET A 1 -14.19 32.93 -3.90
CA MET A 1 -15.16 33.00 -5.01
C MET A 1 -15.94 31.70 -5.00
N ALA A 2 -17.27 31.75 -4.91
CA ALA A 2 -18.09 30.54 -4.94
C ALA A 2 -17.99 29.91 -6.35
N ILE A 3 -17.88 28.58 -6.42
CA ILE A 3 -17.81 27.85 -7.70
C ILE A 3 -19.24 27.77 -8.27
N GLU A 4 -19.41 28.21 -9.51
CA GLU A 4 -20.70 28.11 -10.19
C GLU A 4 -21.19 26.67 -10.28
N LEU A 5 -22.49 26.46 -10.09
CA LEU A 5 -23.09 25.12 -9.99
C LEU A 5 -22.80 24.24 -11.21
N ALA A 6 -22.76 24.85 -12.41
CA ALA A 6 -22.46 24.17 -13.66
C ALA A 6 -21.02 23.61 -13.71
N ASP A 7 -20.07 24.32 -13.09
CA ASP A 7 -18.64 23.95 -13.11
C ASP A 7 -18.26 22.97 -11.99
N GLN A 8 -19.07 22.90 -10.94
CA GLN A 8 -18.78 22.08 -9.75
C GLN A 8 -18.42 20.61 -10.07
N PRO A 9 -19.12 19.87 -10.96
CA PRO A 9 -18.75 18.49 -11.30
C PRO A 9 -17.35 18.38 -11.93
N GLY A 10 -16.98 19.33 -12.79
CA GLY A 10 -15.68 19.39 -13.44
C GLY A 10 -14.56 19.66 -12.43
N VAL A 11 -14.76 20.67 -11.56
CA VAL A 11 -13.83 21.01 -10.47
C VAL A 11 -13.71 19.85 -9.47
N ALA A 12 -14.81 19.18 -9.12
CA ALA A 12 -14.78 18.00 -8.25
C ALA A 12 -13.92 16.88 -8.83
N ASN A 13 -14.03 16.61 -10.14
CA ASN A 13 -13.21 15.61 -10.82
C ASN A 13 -11.72 16.01 -10.85
N GLN A 14 -11.41 17.28 -11.11
CA GLN A 14 -10.03 17.79 -11.05
C GLN A 14 -9.45 17.63 -9.64
N ARG A 15 -10.21 17.97 -8.60
CA ARG A 15 -9.78 17.72 -7.21
C ARG A 15 -9.57 16.24 -6.97
N ASN A 16 -10.43 15.36 -7.47
CA ASN A 16 -10.28 13.91 -7.25
C ASN A 16 -8.93 13.41 -7.75
N LYS A 17 -8.51 13.87 -8.93
CA LYS A 17 -7.16 13.60 -9.47
C LYS A 17 -6.06 14.19 -8.59
N LYS A 18 -6.23 15.41 -8.07
CA LYS A 18 -5.27 16.04 -7.14
C LYS A 18 -5.08 15.21 -5.87
N PHE A 19 -6.16 14.83 -5.18
CA PHE A 19 -6.04 14.04 -3.94
C PHE A 19 -5.61 12.59 -4.21
N LEU A 20 -5.88 12.03 -5.40
CA LEU A 20 -5.25 10.78 -5.83
C LEU A 20 -3.73 10.93 -5.88
N ALA A 21 -3.21 11.98 -6.53
CA ALA A 21 -1.77 12.22 -6.62
C ALA A 21 -1.14 12.48 -5.25
N LEU A 22 -1.82 13.23 -4.36
CA LEU A 22 -1.34 13.47 -2.99
C LEU A 22 -1.34 12.19 -2.14
N SER A 23 -2.36 11.33 -2.29
CA SER A 23 -2.42 10.02 -1.64
C SER A 23 -1.27 9.13 -2.12
N LEU A 24 -1.05 9.05 -3.44
CA LEU A 24 0.09 8.33 -4.01
C LEU A 24 1.44 8.84 -3.49
N LEU A 25 1.63 10.17 -3.45
CA LEU A 25 2.84 10.80 -2.93
C LEU A 25 3.05 10.45 -1.45
N LEU A 26 1.97 10.48 -0.65
CA LEU A 26 2.01 10.08 0.75
C LEU A 26 2.48 8.63 0.92
N ASP A 27 1.97 7.72 0.09
CA ASP A 27 2.28 6.29 0.16
C ASP A 27 3.73 5.96 -0.22
N LEU A 28 4.36 6.83 -1.02
CA LEU A 28 5.79 6.73 -1.38
C LEU A 28 6.68 7.45 -0.36
N LEU A 29 6.27 8.61 0.16
CA LEU A 29 7.07 9.41 1.08
C LEU A 29 7.08 8.86 2.50
N LEU A 30 5.97 8.34 3.02
CA LEU A 30 5.92 7.84 4.40
C LEU A 30 6.95 6.71 4.66
N PRO A 31 7.11 5.71 3.78
CA PRO A 31 8.14 4.68 3.91
C PRO A 31 9.56 5.25 3.79
N LEU A 32 9.78 6.23 2.90
CA LEU A 32 11.07 6.92 2.76
C LEU A 32 11.43 7.69 4.04
N ILE A 33 10.50 8.48 4.57
CA ILE A 33 10.67 9.25 5.82
C ILE A 33 10.92 8.29 6.99
N HIS A 34 10.15 7.19 7.08
CA HIS A 34 10.36 6.17 8.11
C HIS A 34 11.77 5.58 8.04
N GLY A 35 12.22 5.18 6.85
CA GLY A 35 13.56 4.66 6.64
C GLY A 35 14.64 5.68 6.97
N PHE A 36 14.46 6.94 6.56
CA PHE A 36 15.40 8.00 6.89
C PHE A 36 15.53 8.22 8.40
N LEU A 37 14.41 8.38 9.10
CA LEU A 37 14.38 8.66 10.55
C LEU A 37 14.90 7.50 11.39
N PHE A 38 14.54 6.27 11.04
CA PHE A 38 14.77 5.11 11.90
C PHE A 38 15.88 4.17 11.43
N LEU A 39 16.42 4.36 10.23
CA LEU A 39 17.49 3.53 9.67
C LEU A 39 18.71 4.38 9.28
N TRP A 40 18.54 5.36 8.39
CA TRP A 40 19.66 6.16 7.91
C TRP A 40 20.27 7.05 9.00
N ILE A 41 19.47 7.85 9.72
CA ILE A 41 20.01 8.70 10.79
C ILE A 41 20.76 7.86 11.85
N PRO A 42 20.17 6.79 12.43
CA PRO A 42 20.90 5.94 13.36
C PRO A 42 22.13 5.26 12.76
N TRP A 43 22.13 4.96 11.46
CA TRP A 43 23.29 4.38 10.78
C TRP A 43 24.43 5.40 10.63
N ILE A 44 24.15 6.60 10.12
CA ILE A 44 25.12 7.71 9.98
C ILE A 44 25.73 8.06 11.33
N LEU A 45 24.89 8.17 12.36
CA LEU A 45 25.34 8.47 13.72
C LEU A 45 26.26 7.38 14.29
N ARG A 46 26.03 6.10 13.95
CA ARG A 46 26.92 5.00 14.34
C ARG A 46 28.21 4.96 13.53
N SER A 47 28.18 5.31 12.23
CA SER A 47 29.36 5.28 11.35
C SER A 47 30.35 6.39 11.67
N HIS A 48 29.88 7.55 12.15
CA HIS A 48 30.72 8.67 12.57
C HIS A 48 30.99 8.72 14.08
N ARG A 49 30.95 7.56 14.76
CA ARG A 49 31.20 7.48 16.20
C ARG A 49 32.66 7.82 16.55
N ASN A 50 32.87 8.91 17.30
CA ASN A 50 34.16 9.36 17.82
C ASN A 50 34.18 9.40 19.37
N GLN A 51 35.32 9.68 19.99
CA GLN A 51 35.44 9.74 21.46
C GLN A 51 34.50 10.77 22.10
N GLU A 52 34.32 11.93 21.48
CA GLU A 52 33.40 12.98 21.98
C GLU A 52 31.93 12.50 21.99
N SER A 53 31.50 11.80 20.94
CA SER A 53 30.14 11.24 20.84
C SER A 53 29.84 10.18 21.91
N LEU A 54 30.88 9.49 22.41
CA LEU A 54 30.75 8.52 23.50
C LEU A 54 30.54 9.19 24.86
N MET A 55 30.93 10.46 25.00
CA MET A 55 30.71 11.26 26.20
C MET A 55 29.41 12.08 26.12
N PHE A 56 28.84 12.25 24.92
CA PHE A 56 27.62 13.03 24.70
C PHE A 56 26.35 12.24 25.02
N VAL A 57 25.84 12.39 26.26
CA VAL A 57 24.62 11.70 26.74
C VAL A 57 23.40 11.82 25.80
N PRO A 58 23.09 12.97 25.18
CA PRO A 58 21.95 13.08 24.28
C PRO A 58 22.01 12.14 23.07
N TYR A 59 23.21 11.79 22.58
CA TYR A 59 23.38 10.78 21.52
C TYR A 59 22.80 9.44 21.95
N PHE A 60 23.14 8.94 23.14
CA PHE A 60 22.63 7.66 23.63
C PHE A 60 21.13 7.70 23.91
N ASN A 61 20.62 8.82 24.40
CA ASN A 61 19.18 9.01 24.60
C ASN A 61 18.43 8.91 23.26
N PHE A 62 18.91 9.57 22.22
CA PHE A 62 18.36 9.49 20.87
C PHE A 62 18.43 8.06 20.30
N MET A 63 19.58 7.39 20.43
CA MET A 63 19.76 6.02 19.94
C MET A 63 18.87 5.02 20.68
N LYS A 64 18.68 5.18 22.00
CA LYS A 64 17.73 4.38 22.79
C LYS A 64 16.29 4.65 22.36
N PHE A 65 15.93 5.91 22.11
CA PHE A 65 14.60 6.31 21.65
C PHE A 65 14.24 5.69 20.30
N THR A 66 15.10 5.86 19.29
CA THR A 66 14.89 5.28 17.95
C THR A 66 14.82 3.76 18.02
N SER A 67 15.71 3.11 18.78
CA SER A 67 15.70 1.66 18.99
C SER A 67 14.38 1.16 19.61
N ARG A 68 13.87 1.86 20.64
CA ARG A 68 12.57 1.54 21.26
C ARG A 68 11.43 1.59 20.24
N LEU A 69 11.41 2.58 19.35
CA LEU A 69 10.36 2.70 18.33
C LEU A 69 10.46 1.67 17.21
N THR A 70 11.65 1.15 16.94
CA THR A 70 11.88 0.09 15.95
C THR A 70 11.78 -1.32 16.50
N LYS A 71 11.76 -1.50 17.82
CA LYS A 71 11.62 -2.81 18.46
C LYS A 71 10.21 -3.37 18.22
N THR A 72 10.14 -4.68 18.06
CA THR A 72 8.86 -5.40 18.03
C THR A 72 8.40 -5.69 19.46
N PHE A 73 7.20 -5.26 19.80
CA PHE A 73 6.52 -5.60 21.04
C PHE A 73 5.45 -6.64 20.78
N SER A 74 5.06 -7.35 21.83
CA SER A 74 3.92 -8.25 21.79
C SER A 74 2.90 -7.86 22.83
N THR A 75 1.62 -7.96 22.48
CA THR A 75 0.50 -7.82 23.40
C THR A 75 -0.42 -9.02 23.26
N LYS A 76 -1.10 -9.40 24.34
CA LYS A 76 -2.02 -10.53 24.36
C LYS A 76 -3.44 -10.01 24.33
N ILE A 77 -4.15 -10.27 23.24
CA ILE A 77 -5.56 -9.87 23.05
C ILE A 77 -6.37 -11.14 22.82
N PHE A 78 -7.42 -11.38 23.60
CA PHE A 78 -8.27 -12.59 23.52
C PHE A 78 -7.45 -13.89 23.45
N ASN A 79 -6.49 -14.04 24.36
CA ASN A 79 -5.57 -15.19 24.45
C ASN A 79 -4.64 -15.41 23.24
N LYS A 80 -4.64 -14.51 22.23
CA LYS A 80 -3.75 -14.54 21.07
C LYS A 80 -2.64 -13.50 21.22
N LYS A 81 -1.40 -13.88 20.92
CA LYS A 81 -0.25 -12.97 20.89
C LYS A 81 -0.24 -12.19 19.57
N PHE A 82 -0.22 -10.87 19.67
CA PHE A 82 -0.09 -9.94 18.54
C PHE A 82 1.22 -9.20 18.64
N TYR A 83 1.94 -9.12 17.52
CA TYR A 83 3.21 -8.43 17.43
C TYR A 83 3.03 -7.12 16.67
N PHE A 84 3.63 -6.05 17.17
CA PHE A 84 3.60 -4.74 16.53
C PHE A 84 4.90 -3.98 16.73
N GLN A 85 5.19 -3.07 15.80
CA GLN A 85 6.33 -2.17 15.87
C GLN A 85 5.78 -0.74 15.97
N PRO A 86 6.05 0.02 17.06
CA PRO A 86 5.46 1.34 17.29
C PRO A 86 5.68 2.33 16.14
N SER A 87 6.90 2.38 15.59
CA SER A 87 7.19 3.25 14.43
C SER A 87 6.34 2.95 13.20
N LEU A 88 6.02 1.67 12.93
CA LEU A 88 5.12 1.30 11.82
C LEU A 88 3.66 1.64 12.13
N LEU A 89 3.24 1.55 13.40
CA LEU A 89 1.90 1.99 13.82
C LEU A 89 1.74 3.50 13.67
N ILE A 90 2.76 4.29 14.00
CA ILE A 90 2.76 5.75 13.78
C ILE A 90 2.59 6.06 12.30
N VAL A 91 3.36 5.39 11.42
CA VAL A 91 3.22 5.55 9.97
C VAL A 91 1.82 5.18 9.49
N ALA A 92 1.28 4.05 9.95
CA ALA A 92 -0.07 3.61 9.63
C ALA A 92 -1.15 4.60 10.10
N ALA A 93 -0.99 5.19 11.28
CA ALA A 93 -1.91 6.19 11.83
C ALA A 93 -1.86 7.50 11.04
N ILE A 94 -0.66 8.00 10.70
CA ILE A 94 -0.50 9.20 9.86
C ILE A 94 -1.11 8.96 8.49
N HIS A 95 -0.83 7.80 7.88
CA HIS A 95 -1.40 7.39 6.60
C HIS A 95 -2.94 7.41 6.63
N LEU A 96 -3.56 6.83 7.67
CA LEU A 96 -5.01 6.84 7.83
C LEU A 96 -5.56 8.25 8.02
N ALA A 97 -4.97 9.04 8.90
CA ALA A 97 -5.43 10.39 9.22
C ALA A 97 -5.39 11.30 7.98
N LEU A 98 -4.29 11.29 7.24
CA LEU A 98 -4.12 12.12 6.04
C LEU A 98 -5.03 11.66 4.89
N ASN A 99 -5.17 10.36 4.65
CA ASN A 99 -6.10 9.89 3.63
C ASN A 99 -7.57 10.13 4.02
N ALA A 100 -7.93 10.02 5.30
CA ALA A 100 -9.26 10.39 5.79
C ALA A 100 -9.53 11.89 5.59
N PHE A 101 -8.53 12.74 5.88
CA PHE A 101 -8.60 14.16 5.58
C PHE A 101 -8.77 14.41 4.07
N PHE A 102 -7.99 13.76 3.20
CA PHE A 102 -8.12 13.87 1.74
C PHE A 102 -9.50 13.42 1.23
N CYS A 103 -10.17 12.49 1.93
CA CYS A 103 -11.53 12.06 1.59
C CYS A 103 -12.57 13.19 1.73
N VAL A 104 -12.39 14.08 2.71
CA VAL A 104 -13.38 15.10 3.11
C VAL A 104 -12.95 16.53 2.78
N ALA A 105 -11.66 16.77 2.57
CA ALA A 105 -11.11 18.08 2.27
C ALA A 105 -11.77 18.69 1.03
N GLN A 106 -12.15 19.97 1.14
CA GLN A 106 -12.74 20.76 0.05
C GLN A 106 -14.05 20.19 -0.51
N THR A 107 -14.73 19.30 0.23
CA THR A 107 -16.04 18.75 -0.18
C THR A 107 -17.20 19.66 0.20
N ALA A 108 -17.01 20.54 1.19
CA ALA A 108 -18.02 21.50 1.62
C ALA A 108 -18.32 22.59 0.58
N GLU A 109 -17.43 22.77 -0.40
CA GLU A 109 -17.57 23.75 -1.48
C GLU A 109 -18.48 23.27 -2.63
N PHE A 110 -18.98 22.03 -2.56
CA PHE A 110 -19.83 21.43 -3.58
C PHE A 110 -21.23 21.18 -3.02
N ASN A 111 -22.26 21.62 -3.75
CA ASN A 111 -23.66 21.41 -3.43
C ASN A 111 -24.49 20.78 -4.57
N TYR A 112 -23.88 20.49 -5.73
CA TYR A 112 -24.55 19.83 -6.86
C TYR A 112 -25.03 18.38 -6.58
N ARG A 113 -24.45 17.71 -5.57
CA ARG A 113 -24.84 16.37 -5.10
C ARG A 113 -24.63 16.27 -3.58
N PRO A 114 -25.27 15.30 -2.90
CA PRO A 114 -25.02 15.06 -1.49
C PRO A 114 -23.54 14.80 -1.19
N LYS A 115 -23.05 15.27 -0.03
CA LYS A 115 -21.65 15.11 0.39
C LYS A 115 -21.17 13.65 0.32
N SER A 116 -22.02 12.69 0.68
CA SER A 116 -21.72 11.25 0.61
C SER A 116 -21.35 10.78 -0.79
N TYR A 117 -21.98 11.32 -1.84
CA TYR A 117 -21.66 11.01 -3.23
C TYR A 117 -20.26 11.53 -3.61
N ILE A 118 -19.95 12.77 -3.22
CA ILE A 118 -18.66 13.41 -3.52
C ILE A 118 -17.53 12.69 -2.78
N VAL A 119 -17.71 12.41 -1.48
CA VAL A 119 -16.78 11.63 -0.66
C VAL A 119 -16.60 10.22 -1.24
N SER A 120 -17.66 9.59 -1.74
CA SER A 120 -17.56 8.30 -2.41
C SER A 120 -16.66 8.37 -3.64
N LYS A 121 -16.83 9.35 -4.53
CA LYS A 121 -15.94 9.52 -5.69
C LYS A 121 -14.49 9.74 -5.28
N ARG A 122 -14.26 10.45 -4.16
CA ARG A 122 -12.94 10.64 -3.57
C ARG A 122 -12.32 9.33 -3.07
N LEU A 123 -13.09 8.52 -2.35
CA LEU A 123 -12.68 7.21 -1.86
C LEU A 123 -12.24 6.29 -2.99
N GLY A 124 -12.97 6.28 -4.12
CA GLY A 124 -12.57 5.52 -5.31
C GLY A 124 -11.22 5.97 -5.88
N ALA A 125 -10.97 7.29 -5.91
CA ALA A 125 -9.69 7.84 -6.36
C ALA A 125 -8.54 7.49 -5.40
N ILE A 126 -8.77 7.56 -4.09
CA ILE A 126 -7.78 7.19 -3.06
C ILE A 126 -7.50 5.69 -3.09
N ALA A 127 -8.51 4.83 -3.28
CA ALA A 127 -8.31 3.38 -3.41
C ALA A 127 -7.39 3.03 -4.57
N ILE A 128 -7.51 3.73 -5.70
CA ILE A 128 -6.67 3.52 -6.89
C ILE A 128 -5.27 4.11 -6.71
N ALA A 129 -5.10 5.18 -5.92
CA ALA A 129 -3.79 5.74 -5.60
C ALA A 129 -2.83 4.69 -4.99
N GLN A 130 -3.39 3.75 -4.23
CA GLN A 130 -2.65 2.69 -3.54
C GLN A 130 -2.01 1.68 -4.49
N VAL A 131 -2.51 1.54 -5.72
CA VAL A 131 -2.12 0.43 -6.61
C VAL A 131 -0.64 0.49 -6.98
N ILE A 132 -0.12 1.67 -7.33
CA ILE A 132 1.32 1.83 -7.66
C ILE A 132 2.20 1.39 -6.46
N PRO A 133 2.03 1.94 -5.25
CA PRO A 133 2.77 1.52 -4.06
C PRO A 133 2.62 0.02 -3.74
N ILE A 134 1.39 -0.53 -3.79
CA ILE A 134 1.14 -1.95 -3.52
C ILE A 134 1.99 -2.83 -4.43
N LEU A 135 2.04 -2.52 -5.71
CA LEU A 135 2.81 -3.28 -6.70
C LEU A 135 4.31 -3.00 -6.60
N LEU A 136 4.71 -1.77 -6.27
CA LEU A 136 6.11 -1.42 -6.02
C LEU A 136 6.69 -2.21 -4.83
N PHE A 137 5.94 -2.35 -3.73
CA PHE A 137 6.40 -3.04 -2.53
C PHE A 137 6.55 -4.56 -2.67
N VAL A 138 6.01 -5.17 -3.74
CA VAL A 138 6.24 -6.60 -4.06
C VAL A 138 7.37 -6.80 -5.07
N CYS A 139 7.83 -5.73 -5.72
CA CYS A 139 8.96 -5.79 -6.66
C CYS A 139 10.26 -6.15 -5.91
N LYS A 140 11.12 -6.95 -6.53
CA LYS A 140 12.44 -7.29 -5.97
C LYS A 140 13.40 -6.11 -6.07
N ASN A 141 13.29 -5.33 -7.15
CA ASN A 141 14.07 -4.11 -7.39
C ASN A 141 13.31 -2.87 -6.92
N ASN A 142 12.75 -2.91 -5.71
CA ASN A 142 11.98 -1.82 -5.15
C ASN A 142 12.89 -0.63 -4.79
N VAL A 143 12.84 0.42 -5.63
CA VAL A 143 13.59 1.67 -5.45
C VAL A 143 13.29 2.35 -4.13
N VAL A 144 12.03 2.37 -3.68
CA VAL A 144 11.66 2.99 -2.40
C VAL A 144 12.34 2.26 -1.25
N SER A 145 12.29 0.92 -1.23
CA SER A 145 12.95 0.15 -0.17
C SER A 145 14.47 0.28 -0.20
N ALA A 146 15.07 0.38 -1.40
CA ALA A 146 16.49 0.63 -1.55
C ALA A 146 16.89 2.02 -1.00
N LEU A 147 16.16 3.07 -1.35
CA LEU A 147 16.41 4.44 -0.87
C LEU A 147 16.11 4.61 0.62
N SER A 148 15.11 3.92 1.16
CA SER A 148 14.75 4.02 2.58
C SER A 148 15.57 3.07 3.47
N GLY A 149 16.32 2.13 2.90
CA GLY A 149 16.97 1.04 3.64
C GLY A 149 15.99 0.04 4.27
N LEU A 150 14.74 -0.03 3.78
CA LEU A 150 13.71 -0.90 4.37
C LEU A 150 14.02 -2.36 4.06
N SER A 151 13.90 -3.23 5.06
CA SER A 151 14.03 -4.67 4.86
C SER A 151 12.86 -5.22 4.03
N SER A 152 13.05 -6.42 3.45
CA SER A 152 12.01 -7.14 2.72
C SER A 152 10.75 -7.33 3.58
N ASP A 153 10.90 -7.64 4.87
CA ASP A 153 9.76 -7.82 5.77
C ASP A 153 8.93 -6.55 5.94
N LYS A 154 9.58 -5.38 6.03
CA LYS A 154 8.89 -4.09 6.11
C LYS A 154 8.22 -3.74 4.79
N SER A 155 8.85 -4.06 3.66
CA SER A 155 8.25 -3.90 2.33
C SER A 155 6.95 -4.71 2.21
N VAL A 156 6.98 -5.96 2.66
CA VAL A 156 5.80 -6.83 2.73
C VAL A 156 4.75 -6.30 3.71
N PHE A 157 5.14 -5.67 4.82
CA PHE A 157 4.21 -4.96 5.71
C PHE A 157 3.47 -3.84 4.96
N PHE A 158 4.19 -2.98 4.24
CA PHE A 158 3.57 -1.90 3.45
C PHE A 158 2.65 -2.45 2.36
N HIS A 159 3.07 -3.47 1.61
CA HIS A 159 2.22 -4.14 0.62
C HIS A 159 0.89 -4.62 1.23
N LYS A 160 0.95 -5.31 2.38
CA LYS A 160 -0.25 -5.81 3.09
C LYS A 160 -1.11 -4.68 3.63
N TRP A 161 -0.49 -3.65 4.21
CA TRP A 161 -1.18 -2.50 4.79
C TRP A 161 -1.97 -1.75 3.72
N LEU A 162 -1.29 -1.36 2.64
CA LEU A 162 -1.87 -0.60 1.54
C LEU A 162 -2.93 -1.43 0.80
N GLY A 163 -2.72 -2.74 0.62
CA GLY A 163 -3.73 -3.63 0.03
C GLY A 163 -5.04 -3.71 0.84
N ARG A 164 -4.93 -3.78 2.18
CA ARG A 164 -6.10 -3.75 3.08
C ARG A 164 -6.78 -2.39 3.09
N PHE A 165 -5.99 -1.32 3.07
CA PHE A 165 -6.51 0.03 3.01
C PHE A 165 -7.24 0.31 1.69
N ALA A 166 -6.67 -0.10 0.56
CA ALA A 166 -7.32 -0.01 -0.75
C ALA A 166 -8.66 -0.75 -0.77
N PHE A 167 -8.71 -1.94 -0.18
CA PHE A 167 -9.96 -2.69 -0.06
C PHE A 167 -10.99 -1.99 0.84
N LEU A 168 -10.57 -1.42 1.98
CA LEU A 168 -11.45 -0.62 2.84
C LEU A 168 -11.99 0.61 2.09
N ALA A 169 -11.12 1.38 1.43
CA ALA A 169 -11.51 2.56 0.67
C ALA A 169 -12.46 2.21 -0.48
N ALA A 170 -12.19 1.13 -1.22
CA ALA A 170 -13.07 0.61 -2.27
C ALA A 170 -14.43 0.13 -1.72
N THR A 171 -14.44 -0.49 -0.53
CA THR A 171 -15.68 -0.93 0.15
C THR A 171 -16.55 0.26 0.53
N LEU A 172 -15.94 1.33 1.07
CA LEU A 172 -16.65 2.56 1.40
C LEU A 172 -17.15 3.29 0.14
N HIS A 173 -16.32 3.36 -0.91
CA HIS A 173 -16.70 3.87 -2.22
C HIS A 173 -17.96 3.17 -2.74
N MET A 174 -17.92 1.83 -2.84
CA MET A 174 -19.02 1.02 -3.32
C MET A 174 -20.27 1.18 -2.47
N SER A 175 -20.14 1.10 -1.14
CA SER A 175 -21.26 1.25 -0.20
C SER A 175 -21.98 2.59 -0.36
N PHE A 176 -21.24 3.69 -0.49
CA PHE A 176 -21.84 5.01 -0.65
C PHE A 176 -22.45 5.23 -2.04
N ILE A 177 -21.84 4.72 -3.11
CA ILE A 177 -22.44 4.76 -4.46
C ILE A 177 -23.73 3.95 -4.51
N LEU A 178 -23.73 2.74 -3.96
CA LEU A 178 -24.91 1.88 -3.90
C LEU A 178 -26.04 2.55 -3.11
N LYS A 179 -25.75 3.03 -1.90
CA LYS A 179 -26.72 3.76 -1.08
C LYS A 179 -27.31 4.96 -1.83
N TYR A 180 -26.47 5.68 -2.57
CA TYR A 180 -26.91 6.84 -3.34
C TYR A 180 -27.87 6.47 -4.48
N PHE A 181 -27.52 5.52 -5.34
CA PHE A 181 -28.34 5.18 -6.50
C PHE A 181 -29.59 4.36 -6.15
N ILE A 182 -29.50 3.46 -5.16
CA ILE A 182 -30.65 2.71 -4.65
C ILE A 182 -31.64 3.67 -3.98
N GLY A 183 -31.15 4.62 -3.16
CA GLY A 183 -32.01 5.62 -2.51
C GLY A 183 -32.74 6.55 -3.49
N LEU A 184 -32.26 6.65 -4.74
CA LEU A 184 -32.91 7.39 -5.82
C LEU A 184 -33.73 6.49 -6.76
N ASN A 185 -33.87 5.20 -6.47
CA ASN A 185 -34.48 4.19 -7.34
C ASN A 185 -33.87 4.14 -8.77
N ARG A 186 -32.59 4.46 -8.91
CA ARG A 186 -31.88 4.52 -10.21
C ARG A 186 -31.09 3.24 -10.50
N TYR A 187 -31.75 2.09 -10.45
CA TYR A 187 -31.12 0.77 -10.61
C TYR A 187 -30.43 0.57 -11.96
N ALA A 188 -30.99 1.11 -13.04
CA ALA A 188 -30.41 1.03 -14.39
C ALA A 188 -28.98 1.61 -14.45
N VAL A 189 -28.65 2.60 -13.60
CA VAL A 189 -27.30 3.18 -13.55
C VAL A 189 -26.27 2.18 -13.03
N LEU A 190 -26.67 1.21 -12.21
CA LEU A 190 -25.78 0.16 -11.70
C LEU A 190 -25.49 -0.94 -12.72
N GLN A 191 -26.28 -1.01 -13.80
CA GLN A 191 -26.15 -2.01 -14.85
C GLN A 191 -25.37 -1.51 -16.07
N VAL A 192 -24.96 -0.25 -16.09
CA VAL A 192 -24.11 0.25 -17.18
C VAL A 192 -22.74 -0.42 -17.13
N PRO A 193 -22.07 -0.67 -18.28
CA PRO A 193 -20.81 -1.42 -18.33
C PRO A 193 -19.75 -0.92 -17.36
N ALA A 194 -19.61 0.40 -17.22
CA ALA A 194 -18.67 1.00 -16.28
C ALA A 194 -18.91 0.51 -14.83
N GLN A 195 -20.16 0.47 -14.35
CA GLN A 195 -20.43 -0.01 -12.99
C GLN A 195 -20.24 -1.52 -12.85
N ILE A 196 -20.60 -2.30 -13.86
CA ILE A 196 -20.35 -3.75 -13.89
C ILE A 196 -18.85 -4.04 -13.76
N PHE A 197 -18.00 -3.35 -14.52
CA PHE A 197 -16.54 -3.48 -14.39
C PHE A 197 -16.05 -3.06 -13.00
N GLY A 198 -16.68 -2.06 -12.39
CA GLY A 198 -16.42 -1.66 -11.01
C GLY A 198 -16.72 -2.76 -9.99
N PHE A 199 -17.86 -3.43 -10.12
CA PHE A 199 -18.22 -4.57 -9.26
C PHE A 199 -17.25 -5.74 -9.44
N ILE A 200 -16.90 -6.09 -10.68
CA ILE A 200 -15.95 -7.18 -10.93
C ILE A 200 -14.57 -6.85 -10.33
N ALA A 201 -14.08 -5.62 -10.53
CA ALA A 201 -12.82 -5.18 -9.94
C ALA A 201 -12.86 -5.22 -8.40
N PHE A 202 -13.95 -4.73 -7.79
CA PHE A 202 -14.15 -4.81 -6.34
C PHE A 202 -14.14 -6.25 -5.83
N SER A 203 -14.86 -7.15 -6.49
CA SER A 203 -14.89 -8.57 -6.12
C SER A 203 -13.50 -9.21 -6.22
N CYS A 204 -12.73 -8.92 -7.28
CA CYS A 204 -11.35 -9.41 -7.41
C CYS A 204 -10.46 -8.88 -6.27
N LEU A 205 -10.56 -7.59 -5.92
CA LEU A 205 -9.83 -6.99 -4.80
C LEU A 205 -10.21 -7.63 -3.45
N GLY A 206 -11.49 -7.93 -3.26
CA GLY A 206 -12.00 -8.67 -2.11
C GLY A 206 -11.45 -10.08 -2.03
N MET A 207 -11.50 -10.84 -3.13
CA MET A 207 -10.95 -12.20 -3.19
C MET A 207 -9.45 -12.23 -2.90
N MET A 208 -8.68 -11.28 -3.43
CA MET A 208 -7.26 -11.14 -3.09
C MET A 208 -7.04 -10.93 -1.59
N ASN A 209 -7.86 -10.08 -0.93
CA ASN A 209 -7.74 -9.82 0.51
C ASN A 209 -8.17 -11.01 1.36
N LEU A 210 -9.28 -11.67 1.00
CA LEU A 210 -9.76 -12.89 1.68
C LEU A 210 -8.76 -14.02 1.54
N GLY A 211 -8.28 -14.31 0.33
CA GLY A 211 -7.25 -15.32 0.06
C GLY A 211 -5.92 -15.05 0.75
N SER A 212 -5.65 -13.81 1.15
CA SER A 212 -4.43 -13.39 1.86
C SER A 212 -4.52 -13.54 3.39
N LEU A 213 -5.65 -13.98 3.93
CA LEU A 213 -5.80 -14.22 5.36
C LEU A 213 -4.78 -15.24 5.86
N LYS A 214 -4.28 -15.04 7.09
CA LYS A 214 -3.24 -15.91 7.69
C LYS A 214 -3.67 -17.38 7.73
N LEU A 215 -4.97 -17.65 7.92
CA LEU A 215 -5.53 -18.99 7.91
C LEU A 215 -5.30 -19.70 6.57
N ILE A 216 -5.69 -19.06 5.46
CA ILE A 216 -5.55 -19.62 4.11
C ILE A 216 -4.08 -19.76 3.73
N ARG A 217 -3.25 -18.76 4.00
CA ARG A 217 -1.81 -18.82 3.70
C ARG A 217 -1.07 -19.91 4.48
N LYS A 218 -1.54 -20.26 5.69
CA LYS A 218 -0.99 -21.38 6.48
C LYS A 218 -1.51 -22.72 5.97
N PHE A 219 -2.74 -22.77 5.46
CA PHE A 219 -3.33 -23.98 4.88
C PHE A 219 -2.67 -24.36 3.56
N SER A 220 -2.52 -23.41 2.62
CA SER A 220 -1.78 -23.60 1.38
C SER A 220 -1.23 -22.28 0.86
N PHE A 221 0.09 -22.18 0.81
CA PHE A 221 0.77 -21.02 0.24
C PHE A 221 0.58 -20.96 -1.28
N GLU A 222 0.58 -22.10 -1.97
CA GLU A 222 0.39 -22.19 -3.42
C GLU A 222 -1.00 -21.70 -3.84
N LEU A 223 -2.06 -22.10 -3.12
CA LEU A 223 -3.41 -21.60 -3.38
C LEU A 223 -3.49 -20.09 -3.20
N PHE A 224 -2.89 -19.55 -2.13
CA PHE A 224 -2.81 -18.11 -1.91
C PHE A 224 -2.12 -17.41 -3.09
N LEU A 225 -0.97 -17.92 -3.54
CA LEU A 225 -0.17 -17.28 -4.57
C LEU A 225 -0.86 -17.31 -5.93
N MET A 226 -1.41 -18.47 -6.31
CA MET A 226 -2.14 -18.66 -7.57
C MET A 226 -3.36 -17.74 -7.64
N GLN A 227 -4.25 -17.79 -6.65
CA GLN A 227 -5.45 -16.95 -6.66
C GLN A 227 -5.09 -15.45 -6.66
N HIS A 228 -4.06 -15.06 -5.91
CA HIS A 228 -3.69 -13.65 -5.80
C HIS A 228 -3.22 -13.11 -7.15
N ARG A 229 -2.46 -13.89 -7.92
CA ARG A 229 -2.00 -13.49 -9.27
C ARG A 229 -3.16 -13.40 -10.27
N ILE A 230 -4.04 -14.41 -10.28
CA ILE A 230 -5.19 -14.45 -11.18
C ILE A 230 -6.13 -13.27 -10.91
N PHE A 231 -6.53 -13.07 -9.65
CA PHE A 231 -7.41 -11.96 -9.30
C PHE A 231 -6.73 -10.60 -9.42
N ASN A 232 -5.40 -10.50 -9.25
CA ASN A 232 -4.68 -9.25 -9.52
C ASN A 232 -4.76 -8.86 -11.00
N PHE A 233 -4.58 -9.83 -11.92
CA PHE A 233 -4.72 -9.56 -13.35
C PHE A 233 -6.12 -9.04 -13.71
N PHE A 234 -7.17 -9.73 -13.26
CA PHE A 234 -8.54 -9.30 -13.51
C PHE A 234 -8.89 -7.99 -12.81
N PHE A 235 -8.41 -7.76 -11.59
CA PHE A 235 -8.55 -6.49 -10.89
C PHE A 235 -7.97 -5.34 -11.72
N LEU A 236 -6.72 -5.45 -12.19
CA LEU A 236 -6.08 -4.41 -12.99
C LEU A 236 -6.85 -4.15 -14.30
N LEU A 237 -7.29 -5.19 -14.99
CA LEU A 237 -8.06 -5.09 -16.23
C LEU A 237 -9.41 -4.39 -16.00
N PHE A 238 -10.23 -4.88 -15.08
CA PHE A 238 -11.57 -4.34 -14.87
C PHE A 238 -11.56 -2.97 -14.19
N ALA A 239 -10.58 -2.70 -13.32
CA ALA A 239 -10.39 -1.35 -12.76
C ALA A 239 -9.98 -0.35 -13.85
N PHE A 240 -9.25 -0.77 -14.88
CA PHE A 240 -8.87 0.06 -16.02
C PHE A 240 -10.07 0.39 -16.91
N LEU A 241 -10.98 -0.58 -17.10
CA LEU A 241 -12.21 -0.40 -17.86
C LEU A 241 -13.29 0.38 -17.10
N HIS A 242 -13.25 0.38 -15.77
CA HIS A 242 -14.26 1.03 -14.91
C HIS A 242 -14.33 2.55 -15.09
N HIS A 243 -13.18 3.24 -15.15
CA HIS A 243 -13.16 4.71 -15.18
C HIS A 243 -11.87 5.27 -15.80
N THR A 244 -11.95 6.35 -16.57
CA THR A 244 -10.79 6.91 -17.28
C THR A 244 -9.67 7.42 -16.37
N ALA A 245 -10.04 7.98 -15.21
CA ALA A 245 -9.06 8.49 -14.24
C ALA A 245 -8.20 7.41 -13.57
N THR A 246 -8.58 6.12 -13.65
CA THR A 246 -7.81 5.02 -13.06
C THR A 246 -6.72 4.51 -13.98
N ARG A 247 -6.81 4.79 -15.28
CA ARG A 247 -5.96 4.19 -16.31
C ARG A 247 -4.48 4.45 -16.10
N ILE A 248 -4.08 5.70 -15.84
CA ILE A 248 -2.67 6.06 -15.68
C ILE A 248 -2.04 5.33 -14.47
N PRO A 249 -2.61 5.41 -13.25
CA PRO A 249 -2.06 4.68 -12.10
C PRO A 249 -1.94 3.16 -12.34
N LEU A 250 -2.96 2.56 -12.95
CA LEU A 250 -3.00 1.12 -13.22
C LEU A 250 -1.94 0.71 -14.26
N LEU A 251 -1.79 1.48 -15.34
CA LEU A 251 -0.76 1.24 -16.35
C LEU A 251 0.64 1.37 -15.76
N VAL A 252 0.91 2.42 -14.98
CA VAL A 252 2.20 2.59 -14.31
C VAL A 252 2.49 1.42 -13.36
N GLY A 253 1.51 1.02 -12.55
CA GLY A 253 1.64 -0.14 -11.66
C GLY A 253 1.92 -1.45 -12.41
N PHE A 254 1.21 -1.68 -13.51
CA PHE A 254 1.44 -2.85 -14.38
C PHE A 254 2.84 -2.83 -15.01
N LEU A 255 3.26 -1.68 -15.57
CA LEU A 255 4.59 -1.51 -16.17
C LEU A 255 5.70 -1.73 -15.14
N LEU A 256 5.53 -1.24 -13.90
CA LEU A 256 6.48 -1.49 -12.81
C LEU A 256 6.68 -3.00 -12.56
N LEU A 257 5.59 -3.78 -12.52
CA LEU A 257 5.69 -5.23 -12.37
C LEU A 257 6.41 -5.88 -13.53
N VAL A 258 6.08 -5.51 -14.77
CA VAL A 258 6.71 -6.08 -15.96
C VAL A 258 8.22 -5.77 -15.97
N LEU A 259 8.59 -4.53 -15.71
CA LEU A 259 9.99 -4.11 -15.63
C LEU A 259 10.76 -4.82 -14.51
N ASP A 260 10.15 -5.02 -13.34
CA ASP A 260 10.77 -5.79 -12.26
C ASP A 260 11.02 -7.25 -12.69
N ARG A 261 10.07 -7.88 -13.38
CA ARG A 261 10.24 -9.27 -13.88
C ARG A 261 11.33 -9.38 -14.91
N ILE A 262 11.38 -8.47 -15.87
CA ILE A 262 12.46 -8.42 -16.88
C ILE A 262 13.81 -8.23 -16.18
N THR A 263 13.90 -7.28 -15.25
CA THR A 263 15.14 -7.01 -14.49
C THR A 263 15.58 -8.22 -13.70
N CYS A 264 14.67 -8.91 -13.01
CA CYS A 264 14.97 -10.14 -12.29
C CYS A 264 15.52 -11.23 -13.22
N ILE A 265 14.89 -11.47 -14.37
CA ILE A 265 15.34 -12.47 -15.35
C ILE A 265 16.75 -12.13 -15.86
N VAL A 266 17.02 -10.87 -16.19
CA VAL A 266 18.34 -10.41 -16.63
C VAL A 266 19.39 -10.63 -15.53
N LEU A 267 19.10 -10.21 -14.30
CA LEU A 267 20.00 -10.41 -13.16
C LEU A 267 20.25 -11.88 -12.85
N GLU A 268 19.23 -12.74 -12.98
CA GLU A 268 19.37 -14.19 -12.81
C GLU A 268 20.31 -14.79 -13.87
N ILE A 269 20.15 -14.43 -15.14
CA ILE A 269 21.04 -14.89 -16.23
C ILE A 269 22.47 -14.40 -15.99
N LEU A 270 22.65 -13.15 -15.56
CA LEU A 270 23.96 -12.59 -15.25
C LEU A 270 24.62 -13.32 -14.07
N HIS A 271 23.90 -13.52 -12.96
CA HIS A 271 24.41 -14.28 -11.81
C HIS A 271 24.71 -15.73 -12.17
N LYS A 272 23.90 -16.40 -12.98
CA LYS A 272 24.17 -17.77 -13.42
C LYS A 272 25.48 -17.88 -14.21
N ARG A 273 25.82 -16.85 -15.01
CA ARG A 273 27.02 -16.81 -15.85
C ARG A 273 28.27 -16.32 -15.14
N LYS A 274 28.14 -15.27 -14.31
CA LYS A 274 29.26 -14.53 -13.71
C LYS A 274 29.31 -14.59 -12.17
N GLY A 275 28.31 -15.20 -11.54
CA GLY A 275 28.20 -15.22 -10.09
C GLY A 275 29.32 -16.04 -9.44
N PRO A 276 30.02 -15.49 -8.43
CA PRO A 276 31.06 -16.21 -7.69
C PRO A 276 30.49 -17.32 -6.80
N THR A 277 29.16 -17.36 -6.62
CA THR A 277 28.45 -18.19 -5.65
C THR A 277 27.93 -19.52 -6.23
N LYS A 278 28.75 -20.25 -6.99
CA LYS A 278 28.50 -21.68 -7.26
C LYS A 278 29.00 -22.55 -6.10
N GLY A 279 28.84 -22.08 -4.87
CA GLY A 279 29.25 -22.80 -3.66
C GLY A 279 28.19 -23.83 -3.26
N LYS A 280 28.63 -25.01 -2.83
CA LYS A 280 27.78 -25.91 -2.07
C LYS A 280 27.52 -25.27 -0.70
N CYS A 281 26.26 -25.22 -0.30
CA CYS A 281 25.85 -24.80 1.03
C CYS A 281 25.21 -26.02 1.67
N ASP A 282 25.78 -26.48 2.78
CA ASP A 282 25.22 -27.59 3.54
C ASP A 282 24.16 -27.03 4.49
N PHE A 283 23.00 -27.67 4.52
CA PHE A 283 21.90 -27.32 5.41
C PHE A 283 21.81 -28.37 6.51
N GLU A 284 21.91 -27.96 7.76
CA GLU A 284 21.76 -28.82 8.93
C GLU A 284 20.45 -28.48 9.65
N ILE A 285 19.61 -29.49 9.89
CA ILE A 285 18.42 -29.33 10.73
C ILE A 285 18.87 -29.44 12.19
N LEU A 286 18.88 -28.31 12.91
CA LEU A 286 19.30 -28.29 14.32
C LEU A 286 18.18 -28.76 15.25
N ASP A 287 16.94 -28.33 14.98
CA ASP A 287 15.74 -28.73 15.71
C ASP A 287 14.48 -28.54 14.85
N GLU A 288 13.29 -28.82 15.42
CA GLU A 288 12.00 -28.71 14.73
C GLU A 288 11.71 -27.33 14.12
N ASN A 289 12.39 -26.27 14.57
CA ASN A 289 12.15 -24.89 14.17
C ASN A 289 13.39 -24.17 13.61
N THR A 290 14.55 -24.82 13.58
CA THR A 290 15.82 -24.16 13.30
C THR A 290 16.65 -24.96 12.30
N THR A 291 17.06 -24.29 11.22
CA THR A 291 18.00 -24.82 10.22
C THR A 291 19.23 -23.92 10.20
N ARG A 292 20.41 -24.52 10.00
CA ARG A 292 21.71 -23.86 9.93
C ARG A 292 22.32 -24.05 8.55
#